data_AF-A0A4R4R8A8-F1
#
_entry.id   AF-A0A4R4R8A8-F1
#
_cell.length_a   1.000
_cell.length_b   1.000
_cell.length_c   1.000
_cell.angle_alpha   90.00
_cell.angle_beta   90.00
_cell.angle_gamma   90.00
#
_symmetry.space_group_name_H-M   'P 1'
#
loop_
_entity.id
_entity.type
_entity.pdbx_description
1 polymer ?
#
loop_
_entity_poly.entity_id
_entity_poly.type
_entity_poly.pdbx_seq_one_letter_code
_entity_poly.pdbx_strand_id
1 'polypeptide(L)'
;MRKLLAATLGVLSAVGGFVDIGDLVAASQAGARFGMAHAWVVLVGVVAICAYAEMVGRVAAVSGRAVFDLVRERLGPRVALLNLVASYLVTVLTLAAELGGVGLALQLASGLSYLLWAPLAAAAVWLVLWRMRFQLMERVFGLAGLALVVFAVALFRLPTDWAALGRTVVHGGAAGQGWGAYW
;
A
#
# COMPACT_ATOMS: atom_id res chain seq x y z
N MET A 1 1.16 20.32 -22.62
CA MET A 1 1.70 20.53 -21.26
C MET A 1 0.74 20.07 -20.15
N ARG A 2 -0.53 20.51 -20.07
CA ARG A 2 -1.48 20.07 -19.01
C ARG A 2 -1.74 18.56 -18.93
N LYS A 3 -1.82 17.85 -20.08
CA LYS A 3 -2.04 16.39 -20.10
C LYS A 3 -0.85 15.57 -19.58
N LEU A 4 0.37 16.02 -19.87
CA LEU A 4 1.61 15.41 -19.38
C LEU A 4 1.74 15.58 -17.87
N LEU A 5 1.48 16.80 -17.36
CA LEU A 5 1.46 17.07 -15.92
C LEU A 5 0.37 16.26 -15.18
N ALA A 6 -0.82 16.11 -15.78
CA ALA A 6 -1.88 15.28 -15.22
C ALA A 6 -1.49 13.78 -15.19
N ALA A 7 -0.83 13.29 -16.25
CA ALA A 7 -0.33 11.91 -16.28
C ALA A 7 0.77 11.67 -15.23
N THR A 8 1.72 12.60 -15.08
CA THR A 8 2.79 12.49 -14.06
C THR A 8 2.23 12.58 -12.65
N LEU A 9 1.20 13.40 -12.42
CA LEU A 9 0.50 13.47 -11.13
C LEU A 9 -0.26 12.18 -10.85
N GLY A 10 -0.96 11.61 -11.83
CA GLY A 10 -1.63 10.32 -11.68
C GLY A 10 -0.66 9.19 -11.34
N VAL A 11 0.54 9.18 -11.95
CA VAL A 11 1.60 8.22 -11.60
C VAL A 11 2.15 8.47 -10.20
N LEU A 12 2.40 9.72 -9.80
CA LEU A 12 2.85 10.05 -8.44
C LEU A 12 1.82 9.64 -7.38
N SER A 13 0.55 9.94 -7.63
CA SER A 13 -0.56 9.54 -6.76
C SER A 13 -0.73 8.03 -6.73
N ALA A 14 -0.45 7.32 -7.82
CA ALA A 14 -0.40 5.86 -7.82
C ALA A 14 0.77 5.33 -6.97
N VAL A 15 1.95 5.95 -7.03
CA VAL A 15 3.09 5.56 -6.17
C VAL A 15 2.77 5.76 -4.69
N GLY A 16 2.19 6.91 -4.32
CA GLY A 16 1.81 7.19 -2.94
C GLY A 16 0.57 6.41 -2.45
N GLY A 17 -0.29 5.96 -3.36
CA GLY A 17 -1.48 5.17 -3.03
C GLY A 17 -1.28 3.66 -3.10
N PHE A 18 -0.19 3.19 -3.71
CA PHE A 18 0.11 1.76 -3.85
C PHE A 18 0.95 1.23 -2.68
N VAL A 19 1.88 2.04 -2.16
CA VAL A 19 2.70 1.66 -1.01
C VAL A 19 1.99 2.11 0.26
N ASP A 20 1.33 1.17 0.93
CA ASP A 20 0.65 1.42 2.19
C ASP A 20 1.55 1.06 3.40
N ILE A 21 1.14 1.44 4.61
CA ILE A 21 1.93 1.10 5.81
C ILE A 21 1.97 -0.40 6.06
N GLY A 22 0.94 -1.14 5.65
CA GLY A 22 0.86 -2.59 5.77
C GLY A 22 1.98 -3.27 5.00
N ASP A 23 2.20 -2.85 3.76
CA ASP A 23 3.28 -3.31 2.89
C ASP A 23 4.64 -3.00 3.49
N LEU A 24 4.85 -1.78 4.00
CA LEU A 24 6.11 -1.38 4.63
C LEU A 24 6.41 -2.23 5.88
N VAL A 25 5.41 -2.48 6.71
CA VAL A 25 5.56 -3.30 7.93
C VAL A 25 5.78 -4.77 7.56
N ALA A 26 5.00 -5.33 6.65
CA ALA A 26 5.13 -6.72 6.22
C ALA A 26 6.49 -6.97 5.55
N ALA A 27 6.90 -6.11 4.61
CA ALA A 27 8.17 -6.23 3.92
C ALA A 27 9.37 -6.04 4.86
N SER A 28 9.30 -5.10 5.80
CA SER A 28 10.37 -4.89 6.78
C SER A 28 10.49 -6.06 7.77
N GLN A 29 9.36 -6.59 8.27
CA GLN A 29 9.38 -7.77 9.15
C GLN A 29 9.89 -9.02 8.42
N ALA A 30 9.42 -9.26 7.20
CA ALA A 30 9.88 -10.39 6.39
C ALA A 30 11.37 -10.25 6.05
N GLY A 31 11.83 -9.05 5.69
CA GLY A 31 13.24 -8.75 5.43
C GLY A 31 14.13 -8.95 6.65
N ALA A 32 13.67 -8.52 7.84
CA ALA A 32 14.41 -8.70 9.09
C ALA A 32 14.52 -10.18 9.49
N ARG A 33 13.50 -10.99 9.23
CA ARG A 33 13.47 -12.42 9.60
C ARG A 33 14.14 -13.33 8.56
N PHE A 34 13.93 -13.05 7.27
CA PHE A 34 14.29 -13.96 6.17
C PHE A 34 15.25 -13.35 5.14
N GLY A 35 15.75 -12.12 5.37
CA GLY A 35 16.56 -11.41 4.39
C GLY A 35 15.80 -11.25 3.06
N MET A 36 16.48 -11.44 1.93
CA MET A 36 15.86 -11.34 0.60
C MET A 36 15.28 -12.63 0.05
N ALA A 37 15.19 -13.70 0.87
CA ALA A 37 14.71 -15.01 0.40
C ALA A 37 13.29 -14.94 -0.18
N HIS A 38 12.43 -14.07 0.35
CA HIS A 38 11.04 -13.89 -0.09
C HIS A 38 10.84 -12.70 -1.03
N ALA A 39 11.92 -12.03 -1.46
CA ALA A 39 11.81 -10.85 -2.32
C ALA A 39 11.14 -11.15 -3.68
N TRP A 40 11.29 -12.37 -4.19
CA TRP A 40 10.64 -12.81 -5.43
C TRP A 40 9.10 -12.82 -5.33
N VAL A 41 8.55 -13.03 -4.14
CA VAL A 41 7.09 -13.01 -3.90
C VAL A 41 6.51 -11.64 -4.21
N VAL A 42 7.25 -10.58 -3.86
CA VAL A 42 6.88 -9.19 -4.18
C VAL A 42 6.82 -8.99 -5.70
N LEU A 43 7.79 -9.52 -6.44
CA LEU A 43 7.79 -9.41 -7.91
C LEU A 43 6.58 -10.12 -8.53
N VAL A 44 6.24 -11.32 -8.06
CA VAL A 44 5.05 -12.05 -8.51
C VAL A 44 3.77 -11.27 -8.15
N GLY A 45 3.69 -10.72 -6.94
CA GLY A 45 2.58 -9.87 -6.50
C GLY A 45 2.40 -8.65 -7.40
N VAL A 46 3.48 -7.96 -7.76
CA VAL A 46 3.46 -6.82 -8.68
C VAL A 46 2.95 -7.20 -10.07
N VAL A 47 3.37 -8.34 -10.61
CA VAL A 47 2.85 -8.82 -11.91
C VAL A 47 1.36 -9.14 -11.81
N ALA A 48 0.95 -9.86 -10.76
CA ALA A 48 -0.44 -10.23 -10.55
C ALA A 48 -1.36 -9.02 -10.41
N ILE A 49 -0.96 -8.01 -9.62
CA ILE A 49 -1.77 -6.80 -9.43
C ILE A 49 -1.78 -5.91 -10.68
N CYS A 50 -0.68 -5.84 -11.44
CA CYS A 50 -0.67 -5.15 -12.73
C CYS A 50 -1.67 -5.78 -13.71
N ALA A 51 -1.66 -7.12 -13.82
CA ALA A 51 -2.62 -7.84 -14.66
C ALA A 51 -4.06 -7.62 -14.19
N TYR A 52 -4.30 -7.70 -12.88
CA TYR A 52 -5.63 -7.47 -12.31
C TYR A 52 -6.13 -6.03 -12.52
N ALA A 53 -5.27 -5.03 -12.29
CA ALA A 53 -5.59 -3.62 -12.49
C ALA A 53 -5.91 -3.31 -13.96
N GLU A 54 -5.19 -3.91 -14.90
CA GLU A 54 -5.47 -3.77 -16.33
C GLU A 54 -6.83 -4.37 -16.71
N MET A 55 -7.16 -5.57 -16.19
CA MET A 55 -8.46 -6.20 -16.42
C MET A 55 -9.62 -5.35 -15.89
N VAL A 56 -9.52 -4.91 -14.63
CA VAL A 56 -10.52 -4.05 -13.97
C VAL A 56 -10.64 -2.70 -14.68
N GLY A 57 -9.50 -2.11 -15.06
CA GLY A 57 -9.44 -0.85 -15.80
C GLY A 57 -10.12 -0.93 -17.17
N ARG A 58 -9.90 -2.02 -17.91
CA ARG A 58 -10.57 -2.27 -19.19
C ARG A 58 -12.07 -2.43 -19.03
N VAL A 59 -12.52 -3.14 -18.00
CA VAL A 59 -13.96 -3.28 -17.70
C VAL A 59 -14.57 -1.91 -17.42
N ALA A 60 -13.94 -1.08 -16.58
CA ALA A 60 -14.42 0.27 -16.27
C ALA A 60 -14.41 1.19 -17.51
N ALA A 61 -13.36 1.14 -18.32
CA ALA A 61 -13.21 1.98 -19.52
C ALA A 61 -14.24 1.65 -20.61
N VAL A 62 -14.56 0.37 -20.81
CA VAL A 62 -15.52 -0.07 -21.84
C VAL A 62 -16.96 0.06 -21.36
N SER A 63 -17.25 -0.32 -20.11
CA SER A 63 -18.62 -0.28 -19.58
C SER A 63 -19.07 1.12 -19.13
N GLY A 64 -18.12 2.02 -18.81
CA GLY A 64 -18.41 3.31 -18.21
C GLY A 64 -19.04 3.23 -16.82
N ARG A 65 -19.02 2.05 -16.19
CA ARG A 65 -19.63 1.76 -14.89
C ARG A 65 -18.60 1.19 -13.92
N ALA A 66 -18.89 1.26 -12.63
CA ALA A 66 -18.07 0.60 -11.64
C ALA A 66 -18.21 -0.93 -11.76
N VAL A 67 -17.14 -1.66 -11.48
CA VAL A 67 -17.17 -3.14 -11.48
C VAL A 67 -18.23 -3.68 -10.52
N PHE A 68 -18.47 -2.97 -9.41
CA PHE A 68 -19.53 -3.31 -8.47
C PHE A 68 -20.92 -3.39 -9.12
N ASP A 69 -21.25 -2.45 -10.02
CA ASP A 69 -22.55 -2.42 -10.69
C ASP A 69 -22.72 -3.65 -11.59
N LEU A 70 -21.67 -4.03 -12.31
CA LEU A 70 -21.65 -5.22 -13.15
C LEU A 70 -21.78 -6.51 -12.33
N VAL A 71 -21.14 -6.59 -11.17
CA VAL A 71 -21.29 -7.71 -10.22
C VAL A 71 -22.74 -7.82 -9.78
N ARG A 72 -23.37 -6.71 -9.43
CA ARG A 72 -24.77 -6.66 -9.00
C ARG A 72 -25.74 -7.06 -10.11
N GLU A 73 -25.51 -6.60 -11.32
CA GLU A 73 -26.37 -6.91 -12.48
C GLU A 73 -26.24 -8.37 -12.92
N ARG A 74 -25.02 -8.92 -12.97
CA ARG A 74 -24.77 -10.28 -13.53
C ARG A 74 -24.87 -11.40 -12.52
N LEU A 75 -24.44 -11.17 -11.27
CA LEU A 75 -24.40 -12.20 -10.22
C LEU A 75 -25.52 -12.04 -9.18
N GLY A 76 -26.33 -10.99 -9.33
CA GLY A 76 -27.48 -10.71 -8.49
C GLY A 76 -27.13 -10.03 -7.16
N PRO A 77 -28.17 -9.63 -6.39
CA PRO A 77 -28.02 -8.77 -5.23
C PRO A 77 -27.31 -9.43 -4.04
N ARG A 78 -27.43 -10.75 -3.87
CA ARG A 78 -26.80 -11.47 -2.74
C ARG A 78 -25.27 -11.49 -2.86
N VAL A 79 -24.76 -11.78 -4.06
CA VAL A 79 -23.31 -11.78 -4.34
C VAL A 79 -22.75 -10.37 -4.28
N ALA A 80 -23.50 -9.37 -4.77
CA ALA A 80 -23.10 -7.98 -4.64
C ALA A 80 -23.02 -7.52 -3.18
N LEU A 81 -23.96 -7.94 -2.31
CA LEU A 81 -23.90 -7.63 -0.89
C LEU A 81 -22.66 -8.24 -0.23
N LEU A 82 -22.34 -9.50 -0.53
CA LEU A 82 -21.11 -10.15 -0.04
C LEU A 82 -19.87 -9.38 -0.49
N ASN A 83 -19.81 -9.00 -1.77
CA ASN A 83 -18.70 -8.21 -2.32
C ASN A 83 -18.58 -6.84 -1.63
N LEU A 84 -19.71 -6.16 -1.39
CA LEU A 84 -19.75 -4.87 -0.70
C LEU A 84 -19.22 -4.98 0.72
N VAL A 85 -19.70 -5.98 1.48
CA VAL A 85 -19.27 -6.21 2.87
C VAL A 85 -17.79 -6.56 2.92
N ALA A 86 -17.32 -7.46 2.06
CA ALA A 86 -15.90 -7.81 1.98
C ALA A 86 -15.04 -6.59 1.65
N SER A 87 -15.42 -5.81 0.63
CA SER A 87 -14.70 -4.58 0.25
C SER A 87 -14.69 -3.55 1.37
N TYR A 88 -15.82 -3.38 2.08
CA TYR A 88 -15.93 -2.48 3.21
C TYR A 88 -15.01 -2.91 4.36
N LEU A 89 -14.99 -4.20 4.71
CA LEU A 89 -14.12 -4.72 5.76
C LEU A 89 -12.65 -4.52 5.43
N VAL A 90 -12.23 -4.83 4.19
CA VAL A 90 -10.85 -4.59 3.75
C VAL A 90 -10.51 -3.09 3.85
N THR A 91 -11.41 -2.22 3.40
CA THR A 91 -11.19 -0.76 3.46
C THR A 91 -11.06 -0.26 4.90
N VAL A 92 -11.87 -0.77 5.83
CA VAL A 92 -11.77 -0.43 7.26
C VAL A 92 -10.46 -0.92 7.86
N LEU A 93 -10.02 -2.14 7.51
CA LEU A 93 -8.73 -2.67 7.96
C LEU A 93 -7.56 -1.85 7.43
N THR A 94 -7.58 -1.47 6.14
CA THR A 94 -6.57 -0.59 5.56
C THR A 94 -6.56 0.78 6.24
N LEU A 95 -7.73 1.39 6.46
CA LEU A 95 -7.82 2.66 7.17
C LEU A 95 -7.28 2.57 8.60
N ALA A 96 -7.57 1.48 9.31
CA ALA A 96 -7.06 1.25 10.66
C ALA A 96 -5.53 1.09 10.66
N ALA A 97 -4.97 0.37 9.67
CA ALA A 97 -3.53 0.25 9.50
C ALA A 97 -2.89 1.63 9.26
N GLU A 98 -3.41 2.41 8.32
CA GLU A 98 -2.92 3.75 7.99
C GLU A 98 -2.94 4.70 9.19
N LEU A 99 -4.05 4.74 9.94
CA LEU A 99 -4.15 5.54 11.16
C LEU A 99 -3.17 5.08 12.25
N GLY A 100 -2.99 3.77 12.39
CA GLY A 100 -1.98 3.18 13.26
C GLY A 100 -0.56 3.57 12.85
N GLY A 101 -0.27 3.56 11.55
CA GLY A 101 0.99 3.98 10.96
C GLY A 101 1.33 5.42 11.27
N VAL A 102 0.40 6.34 11.04
CA VAL A 102 0.56 7.75 11.40
C VAL A 102 0.76 7.91 12.91
N GLY A 103 -0.02 7.19 13.73
CA GLY A 103 0.12 7.21 15.19
C GLY A 103 1.50 6.76 15.66
N LEU A 104 2.04 5.67 15.09
CA LEU A 104 3.38 5.18 15.39
C LEU A 104 4.48 6.13 14.92
N ALA A 105 4.35 6.71 13.71
CA ALA A 105 5.29 7.70 13.22
C ALA A 105 5.36 8.94 14.13
N LEU A 106 4.20 9.43 14.58
CA LEU A 106 4.12 10.54 15.52
C LEU A 106 4.63 10.18 16.90
N GLN A 107 4.41 8.95 17.37
CA GLN A 107 5.02 8.45 18.60
C GLN A 107 6.55 8.45 18.51
N LEU A 108 7.13 7.96 17.41
CA LEU A 108 8.58 7.98 17.20
C LEU A 108 9.14 9.40 17.16
N ALA A 109 8.40 10.36 16.59
CA ALA A 109 8.84 11.75 16.49
C ALA A 109 8.69 12.55 17.80
N SER A 110 7.64 12.29 18.58
CA SER A 110 7.29 13.09 19.76
C SER A 110 7.62 12.43 21.11
N GLY A 111 7.83 11.11 21.13
CA GLY A 111 7.97 10.31 22.34
C GLY A 111 6.64 10.04 23.09
N LEU A 112 5.51 10.62 22.63
CA LEU A 112 4.19 10.43 23.24
C LEU A 112 3.50 9.17 22.70
N SER A 113 2.68 8.52 23.54
CA SER A 113 1.99 7.28 23.19
C SER A 113 1.12 7.40 21.92
N TYR A 114 1.16 6.40 21.04
CA TYR A 114 0.31 6.34 19.84
C TYR A 114 -1.18 6.42 20.17
N LEU A 115 -1.61 6.03 21.38
CA LEU A 115 -3.01 6.08 21.82
C LEU A 115 -3.56 7.51 21.82
N LEU A 116 -2.70 8.52 22.01
CA LEU A 116 -3.08 9.93 21.92
C LEU A 116 -3.08 10.41 20.47
N TRP A 117 -2.13 9.94 19.67
CA TRP A 117 -1.95 10.38 18.29
C TRP A 117 -2.95 9.76 17.31
N ALA A 118 -3.35 8.51 17.51
CA ALA A 118 -4.31 7.83 16.65
C ALA A 118 -5.67 8.56 16.52
N PRO A 119 -6.37 8.97 17.60
CA PRO A 119 -7.63 9.71 17.47
C PRO A 119 -7.42 11.11 16.90
N LEU A 120 -6.29 11.77 17.19
CA LEU A 120 -5.95 13.07 16.60
C LEU A 120 -5.71 12.96 15.09
N ALA A 121 -5.01 11.92 14.65
CA ALA A 121 -4.80 11.62 13.25
C ALA A 121 -6.14 11.34 12.54
N ALA A 122 -7.02 10.55 13.17
CA ALA A 122 -8.36 10.29 12.64
C ALA A 122 -9.18 11.57 12.49
N ALA A 123 -9.17 12.45 13.49
CA ALA A 123 -9.84 13.75 13.43
C ALA A 123 -9.24 14.66 12.35
N ALA A 124 -7.92 14.67 12.20
CA ALA A 124 -7.23 15.44 11.16
C ALA A 124 -7.58 14.94 9.75
N VAL A 125 -7.56 13.62 9.52
CA VAL A 125 -7.98 13.01 8.25
C VAL A 125 -9.43 13.33 7.95
N TRP A 126 -10.33 13.20 8.94
CA TRP A 126 -11.73 13.56 8.79
C TRP A 126 -11.91 15.04 8.39
N LEU A 127 -11.20 15.94 9.05
CA LEU A 127 -11.24 17.37 8.74
C LEU A 127 -10.73 17.65 7.32
N VAL A 128 -9.63 17.00 6.92
CA VAL A 128 -9.06 17.11 5.56
C VAL A 128 -10.09 16.66 4.52
N LEU A 129 -10.73 15.50 4.72
CA LEU A 129 -11.75 14.99 3.81
C LEU A 129 -12.95 15.93 3.70
N TRP A 130 -13.34 16.61 4.79
CA TRP A 130 -14.47 17.54 4.79
C TRP A 130 -14.14 18.91 4.17
N ARG A 131 -12.91 19.40 4.35
CA ARG A 131 -12.53 20.77 3.96
C ARG A 131 -11.79 20.87 2.63
N MET A 132 -11.03 19.84 2.24
CA MET A 132 -10.13 19.91 1.09
C MET A 132 -10.81 19.46 -0.20
N ARG A 133 -10.56 20.22 -1.27
CA ARG A 133 -10.97 19.83 -2.63
C ARG A 133 -10.17 18.62 -3.11
N PHE A 134 -10.81 17.72 -3.86
CA PHE A 134 -10.18 16.52 -4.41
C PHE A 134 -8.87 16.80 -5.15
N GLN A 135 -8.86 17.80 -6.04
CA GLN A 135 -7.67 18.15 -6.82
C GLN A 135 -6.47 18.58 -5.97
N LEU A 136 -6.72 19.12 -4.77
CA LEU A 136 -5.64 19.51 -3.85
C LEU A 136 -5.14 18.29 -3.09
N MET A 137 -6.04 17.40 -2.65
CA MET A 137 -5.67 16.13 -2.01
C MET A 137 -4.78 15.29 -2.93
N GLU A 138 -5.21 15.07 -4.17
CA GLU A 138 -4.45 14.29 -5.16
C GLU A 138 -3.03 14.84 -5.36
N ARG A 139 -2.88 16.17 -5.48
CA ARG A 139 -1.58 16.82 -5.65
C ARG A 139 -0.70 16.72 -4.41
N VAL A 140 -1.26 17.01 -3.24
CA VAL A 140 -0.49 17.02 -1.98
C VAL A 140 -0.04 15.62 -1.61
N PHE A 141 -0.95 14.64 -1.62
CA PHE A 141 -0.60 13.25 -1.29
C PHE A 141 0.25 12.61 -2.39
N GLY A 142 0.00 12.92 -3.67
CA GLY A 142 0.88 12.49 -4.76
C GLY A 142 2.31 12.97 -4.55
N LEU A 143 2.50 14.26 -4.28
CA LEU A 143 3.82 14.83 -3.97
C LEU A 143 4.42 14.28 -2.68
N ALA A 144 3.61 14.05 -1.64
CA ALA A 144 4.07 13.45 -0.39
C ALA A 144 4.60 12.02 -0.61
N GLY A 145 4.08 11.28 -1.60
CA GLY A 145 4.61 9.98 -2.02
C GLY A 145 6.09 10.03 -2.43
N LEU A 146 6.62 11.17 -2.87
CA LEU A 146 8.06 11.33 -3.13
C LEU A 146 8.92 11.17 -1.87
N ALA A 147 8.33 11.29 -0.67
CA ALA A 147 9.04 11.00 0.58
C ALA A 147 9.52 9.54 0.64
N LEU A 148 8.93 8.61 -0.11
CA LEU A 148 9.40 7.22 -0.21
C LEU A 148 10.83 7.10 -0.76
N VAL A 149 11.34 8.13 -1.45
CA VAL A 149 12.75 8.19 -1.89
C VAL A 149 13.72 8.09 -0.70
N VAL A 150 13.31 8.44 0.52
CA VAL A 150 14.13 8.26 1.73
C VAL A 150 14.53 6.79 1.92
N PHE A 151 13.68 5.82 1.58
CA PHE A 151 14.03 4.40 1.69
C PHE A 151 15.13 4.00 0.71
N ALA A 152 15.11 4.54 -0.51
CA ALA A 152 16.19 4.33 -1.47
C ALA A 152 17.50 4.95 -0.96
N VAL A 153 17.44 6.19 -0.45
CA VAL A 153 18.62 6.85 0.15
C VAL A 153 19.15 6.06 1.35
N ALA A 154 18.27 5.54 2.21
CA ALA A 154 18.64 4.73 3.36
C ALA A 154 19.36 3.45 2.92
N LEU A 155 18.86 2.73 1.91
CA LEU A 155 19.49 1.50 1.41
C LEU A 155 20.96 1.71 1.01
N PHE A 156 21.28 2.84 0.36
CA PHE A 156 22.64 3.17 -0.06
C PHE A 156 23.50 3.81 1.06
N ARG A 157 22.88 4.48 2.03
CA ARG A 157 23.59 5.16 3.13
C ARG A 157 23.93 4.22 4.28
N LEU A 158 23.09 3.21 4.53
CA LEU A 158 23.37 2.21 5.56
C LEU A 158 24.51 1.28 5.09
N PRO A 159 25.35 0.78 6.03
CA PRO A 159 26.42 -0.16 5.74
C PRO A 159 25.81 -1.52 5.35
N THR A 160 25.53 -1.66 4.06
CA THR A 160 24.84 -2.80 3.48
C THR A 160 25.84 -3.76 2.84
N ASP A 161 25.89 -5.02 3.30
CA ASP A 161 26.65 -6.07 2.61
C ASP A 161 25.86 -6.60 1.41
N TRP A 162 26.14 -6.03 0.24
CA TRP A 162 25.52 -6.39 -1.02
C TRP A 162 25.76 -7.85 -1.43
N ALA A 163 26.90 -8.44 -1.05
CA ALA A 163 27.21 -9.83 -1.38
C ALA A 163 26.38 -10.79 -0.52
N ALA A 164 26.22 -10.48 0.78
CA ALA A 164 25.31 -11.23 1.65
C ALA A 164 23.85 -11.14 1.16
N LEU A 165 23.38 -9.94 0.81
CA LEU A 165 22.04 -9.74 0.25
C LEU A 165 21.83 -10.57 -1.03
N GLY A 166 22.75 -10.49 -1.99
CA GLY A 166 22.67 -11.23 -3.24
C GLY A 166 22.64 -12.76 -3.04
N ARG A 167 23.42 -13.27 -2.08
CA ARG A 167 23.37 -14.70 -1.71
C ARG A 167 22.00 -15.10 -1.16
N THR A 168 21.35 -14.28 -0.36
CA THR A 168 20.00 -14.60 0.17
C THR A 168 18.91 -14.58 -0.89
N VAL A 169 19.11 -13.87 -2.02
CA VAL A 169 18.19 -13.92 -3.17
C VAL A 169 18.28 -15.27 -3.90
N VAL A 170 19.49 -15.80 -4.09
CA VAL A 170 19.75 -17.02 -4.90
C VAL A 170 19.70 -18.30 -4.07
N HIS A 171 20.13 -18.24 -2.82
CA HIS A 171 20.20 -19.36 -1.89
C HIS A 171 19.19 -19.24 -0.74
N GLY A 172 18.15 -18.41 -0.92
CA GLY A 172 17.00 -18.27 -0.03
C GLY A 172 16.14 -19.53 -0.03
N GLY A 173 16.74 -20.66 0.35
CA GLY A 173 16.06 -21.90 0.59
C GLY A 173 15.21 -21.76 1.84
N ALA A 174 13.91 -21.62 1.65
CA ALA A 174 12.92 -22.20 2.56
C ALA A 174 12.99 -23.75 2.59
N ALA A 175 13.96 -24.36 1.91
CA ALA A 175 14.32 -25.77 1.98
C ALA A 175 14.93 -26.10 3.35
N GLY A 176 14.12 -26.07 4.41
CA GLY A 176 14.52 -26.51 5.75
C GLY A 176 13.80 -25.83 6.92
N GLN A 177 13.09 -24.71 6.70
CA GLN A 177 12.33 -24.04 7.75
C GLN A 177 10.92 -24.64 7.83
N GLY A 178 10.61 -25.30 8.96
CA GLY A 178 9.27 -25.83 9.22
C GLY A 178 8.24 -24.72 9.41
N TRP A 179 6.96 -25.08 9.37
CA TRP A 179 5.82 -24.14 9.50
C TRP A 179 5.89 -23.21 10.72
N GLY A 180 6.58 -23.62 11.80
CA GLY A 180 6.78 -22.81 12.99
C GLY A 180 7.71 -21.60 12.81
N ALA A 181 8.44 -21.49 11.70
CA ALA A 181 9.25 -20.30 11.42
C ALA A 181 8.40 -19.08 10.95
N TYR A 182 7.16 -19.33 10.55
CA TYR A 182 6.25 -18.31 9.99
C TYR A 182 5.27 -17.72 11.03
N TRP A 183 5.24 -18.25 12.25
CA TRP A 183 4.36 -17.83 13.35
C TRP A 183 5.18 -17.35 14.55
#